data_AF-A0A9D9QI60-F1
#
_entry.id   AF-A0A9D9QI60-F1
#
_cell.length_a   1.000
_cell.length_b   1.000
_cell.length_c   1.000
_cell.angle_alpha   90.00
_cell.angle_beta   90.00
_cell.angle_gamma   90.00
#
_symmetry.space_group_name_H-M   'P 1'
#
loop_
_entity.id
_entity.type
_entity.pdbx_description
1 polymer ?
#
loop_
_entity_poly.entity_id
_entity_poly.type
_entity_poly.pdbx_seq_one_letter_code
_entity_poly.pdbx_strand_id
1 'polypeptide(L)'
;MISPARIYVRLTDLDILGHVNNAIYLTYFEIARMHYFAELVGKEWNWMEEGVVLVKNEVEYLKPIVLNDIPYVTVGLIHMGTKSFTLGYEIHVNDVLVTKGSSTLVAFNSKKQCTIEIPEKMKEAIQKIA
;
A
#
# COMPACT_ATOMS: atom_id res chain seq x y z
N MET A 1 8.90 13.45 6.53
CA MET A 1 8.97 12.31 5.59
C MET A 1 8.61 11.07 6.38
N ILE A 2 7.62 10.28 5.94
CA ILE A 2 7.19 9.07 6.66
C ILE A 2 8.26 8.00 6.49
N SER A 3 8.62 7.30 7.57
CA SER A 3 9.58 6.18 7.47
C SER A 3 9.00 5.08 6.57
N PRO A 4 9.79 4.49 5.66
CA PRO A 4 9.36 3.34 4.87
C PRO A 4 8.89 2.19 5.75
N ALA A 5 7.92 1.42 5.26
CA ALA A 5 7.42 0.23 5.95
C ALA A 5 8.39 -0.93 5.73
N ARG A 6 8.96 -1.47 6.80
CA ARG A 6 9.82 -2.66 6.72
C ARG A 6 9.00 -3.93 6.80
N ILE A 7 9.31 -4.88 5.92
CA ILE A 7 8.60 -6.15 5.80
C ILE A 7 9.52 -7.29 6.25
N TYR A 8 8.99 -8.17 7.08
CA TYR A 8 9.65 -9.40 7.48
C TYR A 8 9.16 -10.54 6.58
N VAL A 9 10.05 -11.08 5.75
CA VAL A 9 9.73 -12.18 4.84
C VAL A 9 9.54 -13.46 5.65
N ARG A 10 8.40 -14.11 5.48
CA ARG A 10 8.07 -15.36 6.18
C ARG A 10 8.41 -16.55 5.30
N LEU A 11 8.68 -17.70 5.93
CA LEU A 11 8.83 -18.96 5.18
C LEU A 11 7.58 -19.27 4.35
N THR A 12 6.40 -18.92 4.85
CA THR A 12 5.10 -19.10 4.17
C THR A 12 4.88 -18.16 3.00
N ASP A 13 5.70 -17.11 2.87
CA ASP A 13 5.60 -16.17 1.76
C ASP A 13 6.25 -16.74 0.50
N LEU A 14 7.14 -17.73 0.65
CA LEU A 14 7.85 -18.35 -0.46
C LEU A 14 6.99 -19.39 -1.18
N ASP A 15 7.17 -19.49 -2.49
CA ASP A 15 6.68 -20.62 -3.25
C ASP A 15 7.77 -21.70 -3.47
N ILE A 16 7.42 -22.72 -4.24
CA ILE A 16 8.28 -23.87 -4.53
C ILE A 16 9.60 -23.50 -5.23
N LEU A 17 9.69 -22.32 -5.84
CA LEU A 17 10.89 -21.83 -6.51
C LEU A 17 11.83 -21.07 -5.57
N GLY A 18 11.47 -20.93 -4.29
CA GLY A 18 12.33 -20.39 -3.25
C GLY A 18 12.36 -18.86 -3.17
N HIS A 19 11.48 -18.17 -3.89
CA HIS A 19 11.27 -16.73 -3.80
C HIS A 19 9.85 -16.40 -3.32
N VAL A 20 9.64 -15.18 -2.83
CA VAL A 20 8.32 -14.69 -2.43
C VAL A 20 7.34 -14.88 -3.58
N ASN A 21 6.20 -15.52 -3.29
CA ASN A 21 5.15 -15.75 -4.26
C ASN A 21 4.58 -14.43 -4.76
N ASN A 22 4.30 -14.35 -6.06
CA ASN A 22 3.80 -13.13 -6.70
C ASN A 22 2.57 -12.51 -5.98
N ALA A 23 1.62 -13.32 -5.48
CA ALA A 23 0.43 -12.80 -4.83
C ALA A 23 0.72 -12.11 -3.48
N ILE A 24 1.81 -12.50 -2.80
CA ILE A 24 2.15 -11.97 -1.46
C ILE A 24 2.58 -10.50 -1.51
N TYR A 25 3.07 -10.01 -2.65
CA TYR A 25 3.43 -8.61 -2.82
C TYR A 25 2.24 -7.66 -2.60
N LEU A 26 1.01 -8.12 -2.91
CA LEU A 26 -0.21 -7.34 -2.62
C LEU A 26 -0.42 -7.16 -1.11
N THR A 27 -0.09 -8.18 -0.32
CA THR A 27 -0.10 -8.09 1.15
C THR A 27 0.98 -7.12 1.64
N TYR A 28 2.15 -7.09 1.03
CA TYR A 28 3.21 -6.13 1.38
C TYR A 28 2.78 -4.69 1.09
N PHE A 29 2.12 -4.45 -0.06
CA PHE A 29 1.53 -3.15 -0.38
C PHE A 29 0.42 -2.74 0.60
N GLU A 30 -0.40 -3.68 1.05
CA GLU A 30 -1.41 -3.43 2.07
C GLU A 30 -0.81 -3.05 3.43
N ILE A 31 0.20 -3.79 3.90
CA ILE A 31 0.93 -3.48 5.12
C ILE A 31 1.53 -2.07 5.04
N ALA A 32 2.20 -1.75 3.93
CA ALA A 32 2.78 -0.43 3.70
C ALA A 32 1.71 0.67 3.67
N ARG A 33 0.59 0.43 2.98
CA ARG A 33 -0.53 1.38 2.91
C ARG A 33 -1.11 1.65 4.29
N MET A 34 -1.33 0.62 5.11
CA MET A 34 -1.86 0.80 6.47
C MET A 34 -0.87 1.48 7.41
N HIS A 35 0.43 1.20 7.28
CA HIS A 35 1.50 1.94 7.97
C HIS A 35 1.44 3.43 7.64
N TYR A 36 1.40 3.79 6.35
CA TYR A 36 1.30 5.18 5.93
C TYR A 36 0.00 5.84 6.37
N PHE A 37 -1.14 5.16 6.26
CA PHE A 37 -2.41 5.71 6.73
C PHE A 37 -2.41 5.99 8.24
N ALA A 38 -1.83 5.09 9.05
CA ALA A 38 -1.73 5.32 10.49
C ALA A 38 -0.93 6.60 10.82
N GLU A 39 0.15 6.86 10.09
CA GLU A 39 0.96 8.08 10.21
C GLU A 39 0.29 9.34 9.64
N LEU A 40 -0.53 9.18 8.60
CA LEU A 40 -1.17 10.28 7.88
C LEU A 40 -2.45 10.78 8.54
N VAL A 41 -3.36 9.86 8.85
CA VAL A 41 -4.72 10.19 9.34
C VAL A 41 -4.93 9.87 10.82
N GLY A 42 -4.02 9.09 11.41
CA GLY A 42 -4.05 8.65 12.81
C GLY A 42 -4.60 7.23 12.98
N LYS A 43 -4.24 6.59 14.10
CA LYS A 43 -4.65 5.21 14.44
C LYS A 43 -6.15 5.06 14.71
N GLU A 44 -6.81 6.13 15.09
CA GLU A 44 -8.25 6.16 15.42
C GLU A 44 -9.14 6.56 14.23
N TRP A 45 -8.62 6.46 13.01
CA TRP A 45 -9.39 6.76 11.81
C TRP A 45 -10.61 5.83 11.68
N ASN A 46 -11.78 6.40 11.33
CA ASN A 46 -13.02 5.64 11.21
C ASN A 46 -13.10 4.87 9.89
N TRP A 47 -12.37 3.75 9.79
CA TRP A 47 -12.34 2.91 8.59
C TRP A 47 -13.71 2.32 8.18
N MET A 48 -14.71 2.33 9.06
CA MET A 48 -16.05 1.81 8.75
C MET A 48 -16.93 2.81 8.00
N GLU A 49 -16.71 4.12 8.20
CA GLU A 49 -17.53 5.16 7.57
C GLU A 49 -16.75 6.04 6.60
N GLU A 50 -15.45 6.16 6.82
CA GLU A 50 -14.48 6.95 6.04
C GLU A 50 -13.35 6.04 5.52
N GLY A 51 -13.72 4.82 5.16
CA GLY A 51 -12.79 3.79 4.70
C GLY A 51 -12.43 3.91 3.23
N VAL A 52 -11.71 2.91 2.76
CA VAL A 52 -11.35 2.75 1.35
C VAL A 52 -11.53 1.29 0.93
N VAL A 53 -11.95 1.08 -0.31
CA VAL A 53 -11.98 -0.23 -0.96
C VAL A 53 -11.00 -0.26 -2.11
N LEU A 54 -10.36 -1.41 -2.31
CA LEU A 54 -9.38 -1.62 -3.37
C LEU A 54 -10.09 -2.01 -4.67
N VAL A 55 -9.83 -1.28 -5.76
CA VAL A 55 -10.49 -1.54 -7.06
C VAL A 55 -9.55 -2.00 -8.15
N LYS A 56 -8.23 -1.76 -8.02
CA LYS A 56 -7.22 -2.20 -8.98
C LYS A 56 -5.86 -2.31 -8.30
N ASN A 57 -5.12 -3.35 -8.65
CA ASN A 57 -3.69 -3.47 -8.36
C ASN A 57 -2.90 -3.69 -9.66
N GLU A 58 -1.69 -3.15 -9.70
CA GLU A 58 -0.68 -3.46 -10.73
C GLU A 58 0.64 -3.77 -10.02
N VAL A 59 1.38 -4.75 -10.53
CA VAL A 59 2.67 -5.16 -9.96
C VAL A 59 3.65 -5.46 -11.09
N GLU A 60 4.84 -4.89 -10.99
CA GLU A 60 5.98 -5.16 -11.85
C GLU A 60 7.11 -5.77 -11.01
N TYR A 61 7.43 -7.04 -11.27
CA TYR A 61 8.48 -7.78 -10.58
C TYR A 61 9.80 -7.64 -11.34
N LEU A 62 10.75 -6.89 -10.79
CA LEU A 62 12.05 -6.63 -11.44
C LEU A 62 13.11 -7.63 -10.96
N LYS A 63 13.11 -7.96 -9.67
CA LYS A 63 14.01 -8.93 -9.03
C LYS A 63 13.27 -9.72 -7.96
N PRO A 64 13.62 -11.00 -7.72
CA PRO A 64 12.99 -11.79 -6.68
C PRO A 64 13.41 -11.33 -5.28
N ILE A 65 12.51 -11.45 -4.31
CA ILE A 65 12.79 -11.35 -2.87
C ILE A 65 12.90 -12.78 -2.31
N VAL A 66 13.88 -13.03 -1.46
CA VAL A 66 14.12 -14.33 -0.81
C VAL A 66 14.07 -14.23 0.71
N LEU A 67 14.09 -15.37 1.41
CA LEU A 67 13.79 -15.48 2.85
C LEU A 67 14.57 -14.51 3.77
N ASN A 68 15.84 -14.27 3.47
CA ASN A 68 16.74 -13.48 4.33
C ASN A 68 16.84 -12.00 3.91
N ASP A 69 16.08 -11.59 2.89
CA ASP A 69 16.02 -10.20 2.51
C ASP A 69 15.25 -9.38 3.55
N ILE A 70 15.59 -8.10 3.65
CA ILE A 70 14.92 -7.14 4.54
C ILE A 70 14.28 -6.05 3.66
N PRO A 71 13.19 -6.38 2.94
CA PRO A 71 12.53 -5.43 2.06
C PRO A 71 11.92 -4.27 2.85
N TYR A 72 12.00 -3.08 2.27
CA TYR A 72 11.23 -1.93 2.72
C TYR A 72 10.42 -1.35 1.57
N VAL A 73 9.23 -0.85 1.91
CA VAL A 73 8.26 -0.32 0.95
C VAL A 73 8.09 1.17 1.17
N THR A 74 8.29 1.93 0.10
CA THR A 74 7.92 3.36 0.05
C THR A 74 6.58 3.52 -0.67
N VAL A 75 5.78 4.47 -0.20
CA VAL A 75 4.46 4.77 -0.76
C VAL A 75 4.41 6.23 -1.20
N GLY A 76 3.87 6.47 -2.39
CA GLY A 76 3.64 7.81 -2.93
C GLY A 76 2.28 7.94 -3.60
N LEU A 77 1.78 9.17 -3.75
CA LEU A 77 0.56 9.45 -4.49
C LEU A 77 0.87 9.55 -5.99
N ILE A 78 0.19 8.75 -6.82
CA ILE A 78 0.28 8.82 -8.29
C ILE A 78 -0.82 9.72 -8.85
N HIS A 79 -2.04 9.58 -8.34
CA HIS A 79 -3.21 10.29 -8.84
C HIS A 79 -4.27 10.49 -7.75
N MET A 80 -4.95 11.63 -7.79
CA MET A 80 -6.05 11.97 -6.88
C MET A 80 -7.25 12.45 -7.68
N GLY A 81 -8.39 11.77 -7.52
CA GLY A 81 -9.70 12.20 -8.01
C GLY A 81 -10.61 12.66 -6.87
N THR A 82 -11.92 12.70 -7.12
CA THR A 82 -12.92 13.14 -6.12
C THR A 82 -13.28 12.02 -5.13
N LYS A 83 -13.45 10.79 -5.62
CA LYS A 83 -13.84 9.61 -4.83
C LYS A 83 -12.77 8.52 -4.80
N SER A 84 -11.71 8.66 -5.59
CA SER A 84 -10.68 7.65 -5.73
C SER A 84 -9.30 8.28 -5.81
N PHE A 85 -8.30 7.49 -5.45
CA PHE A 85 -6.89 7.87 -5.56
C PHE A 85 -6.05 6.64 -5.85
N THR A 86 -4.88 6.85 -6.46
CA THR A 86 -3.94 5.79 -6.78
C THR A 86 -2.65 6.02 -6.01
N LEU A 87 -2.25 5.02 -5.23
CA LEU A 87 -0.96 4.99 -4.56
C LEU A 87 0.02 4.15 -5.37
N GLY A 88 1.26 4.64 -5.47
CA GLY A 88 2.41 3.91 -5.98
C GLY A 88 3.21 3.28 -4.86
N TYR A 89 3.81 2.13 -5.15
CA TYR A 89 4.65 1.36 -4.25
C TYR A 89 5.97 1.05 -4.91
N GLU A 90 7.06 1.22 -4.17
CA GLU A 90 8.36 0.68 -4.53
C GLU A 90 8.86 -0.20 -3.40
N ILE A 91 9.32 -1.40 -3.74
CA ILE A 91 10.00 -2.28 -2.79
C ILE A 91 11.49 -2.26 -3.12
N HIS A 92 12.28 -2.01 -2.09
CA HIS A 92 13.74 -2.01 -2.16
C HIS A 92 14.32 -3.06 -1.22
N VAL A 93 15.40 -3.71 -1.65
CA VAL A 93 16.22 -4.62 -0.84
C VAL A 93 17.67 -4.16 -0.99
N ASN A 94 18.34 -3.83 0.12
CA ASN A 94 19.71 -3.28 0.10
C ASN A 94 19.84 -2.08 -0.88
N ASP A 95 18.86 -1.17 -0.85
CA ASP A 95 18.77 0.02 -1.72
C ASP A 95 18.70 -0.25 -3.22
N VAL A 96 18.40 -1.51 -3.59
CA VAL A 96 18.10 -1.91 -4.96
C VAL A 96 16.59 -2.02 -5.12
N LEU A 97 16.05 -1.31 -6.11
CA LEU A 97 14.66 -1.45 -6.50
C LEU A 97 14.38 -2.85 -7.07
N VAL A 98 13.48 -3.60 -6.43
CA VAL A 98 13.14 -4.98 -6.82
C VAL A 98 11.71 -5.12 -7.34
N THR A 99 10.80 -4.25 -6.92
CA THR A 99 9.39 -4.29 -7.34
C THR A 99 8.82 -2.89 -7.42
N LYS A 100 8.00 -2.65 -8.45
CA LYS A 100 7.09 -1.49 -8.50
C LYS A 100 5.65 -1.99 -8.45
N GLY A 101 4.75 -1.17 -7.93
CA GLY A 101 3.33 -1.47 -8.00
C GLY A 101 2.46 -0.25 -7.80
N SER A 102 1.17 -0.43 -8.01
CA SER A 102 0.17 0.59 -7.72
C SER A 102 -1.13 -0.04 -7.22
N SER A 103 -1.88 0.73 -6.41
CA SER A 103 -3.22 0.38 -5.97
C SER A 103 -4.14 1.57 -6.20
N THR A 104 -5.24 1.36 -6.90
CA THR A 104 -6.33 2.34 -6.97
C THR A 104 -7.37 2.01 -5.91
N LEU A 105 -7.67 3.01 -5.10
CA LEU A 105 -8.56 2.93 -3.94
C LEU A 105 -9.74 3.87 -4.15
N VAL A 106 -10.92 3.47 -3.69
CA VAL A 106 -12.14 4.29 -3.70
C VAL A 106 -12.59 4.52 -2.26
N ALA A 107 -12.87 5.77 -1.90
CA ALA A 107 -13.42 6.10 -0.59
C ALA A 107 -14.82 5.50 -0.42
N PHE A 108 -15.05 4.81 0.69
CA PHE A 108 -16.22 3.96 0.87
C PHE A 108 -16.72 3.99 2.31
N ASN A 109 -18.04 4.06 2.47
CA ASN A 109 -18.71 3.91 3.75
C ASN A 109 -19.26 2.48 3.85
N SER A 110 -18.60 1.65 4.66
CA SER A 110 -18.96 0.23 4.83
C SER A 110 -20.29 0.04 5.57
N LYS A 111 -20.73 0.99 6.39
CA LYS A 111 -22.05 0.90 7.04
C LYS A 111 -23.20 1.17 6.08
N LYS A 112 -23.02 2.15 5.17
CA LYS A 112 -24.02 2.54 4.17
C LYS A 112 -23.88 1.77 2.85
N GLN A 113 -22.81 1.00 2.68
CA GLN A 113 -22.48 0.23 1.47
C GLN A 113 -22.46 1.10 0.20
N CYS A 114 -21.85 2.28 0.29
CA CYS A 114 -21.77 3.20 -0.85
C CYS A 114 -20.44 3.96 -0.90
N THR A 115 -20.05 4.37 -2.12
CA THR A 115 -18.89 5.24 -2.33
C THR A 115 -19.16 6.64 -1.79
N ILE A 116 -18.17 7.24 -1.15
CA ILE A 116 -18.19 8.63 -0.67
C ILE A 116 -17.13 9.45 -1.41
N GLU A 117 -17.17 10.77 -1.23
CA GLU A 117 -16.02 11.60 -1.55
C GLU A 117 -14.88 11.31 -0.57
N ILE A 118 -13.64 11.49 -1.02
CA ILE A 118 -12.49 11.33 -0.14
C ILE A 118 -12.63 12.36 0.99
N PRO A 119 -12.65 11.93 2.27
CA PRO A 119 -12.74 12.86 3.40
C PRO A 119 -11.62 13.89 3.33
N GLU A 120 -11.92 15.17 3.56
CA GLU A 120 -10.95 16.25 3.33
C GLU A 120 -9.65 16.05 4.13
N LYS A 121 -9.76 15.59 5.38
CA LYS A 121 -8.59 15.25 6.20
C LYS A 121 -7.73 14.13 5.58
N MET A 122 -8.33 13.11 4.96
CA MET A 122 -7.57 12.07 4.25
C MET A 122 -6.92 12.62 2.98
N LYS A 123 -7.65 13.41 2.20
CA LYS A 123 -7.17 14.03 0.98
C LYS A 123 -5.96 14.92 1.23
N GLU A 124 -6.05 15.83 2.20
CA GLU A 124 -4.94 16.69 2.64
C GLU A 124 -3.74 15.87 3.13
N ALA A 125 -3.99 14.77 3.85
CA ALA A 125 -2.92 13.93 4.36
C ALA A 125 -2.19 13.18 3.23
N ILE A 126 -2.92 12.56 2.31
CA ILE A 126 -2.35 11.83 1.17
C ILE A 126 -1.58 12.77 0.23
N GLN A 127 -1.99 14.02 0.07
CA GLN A 127 -1.23 15.00 -0.72
C GLN A 127 0.18 15.27 -0.18
N LYS A 128 0.46 14.96 1.10
CA LYS A 128 1.81 15.11 1.70
C LYS A 128 2.81 14.04 1.22
N ILE A 129 2.32 13.01 0.53
CA ILE A 129 3.14 11.94 -0.05
C ILE A 129 3.08 11.96 -1.59
N ALA A 130 2.63 13.07 -2.18
CA ALA A 130 2.73 13.33 -3.62
C ALA A 130 4.18 13.57 -4.07
#